data_AF-A0A8J8DCU7-F1
#
_entry.id   AF-A0A8J8DCU7-F1
#
_cell.length_a   1.000
_cell.length_b   1.000
_cell.length_c   1.000
_cell.angle_alpha   90.00
_cell.angle_beta   90.00
_cell.angle_gamma   90.00
#
_symmetry.space_group_name_H-M   'P 1'
#
loop_
_entity.id
_entity.type
_entity.pdbx_description
1 polymer ?
#
loop_
_entity_poly.entity_id
_entity_poly.type
_entity_poly.pdbx_seq_one_letter_code
_entity_poly.pdbx_strand_id
1 'polypeptide(L)'
;MNIEEVFYKVGEFVESAWEKIREFINPRPQEKPPAFKLLRKVVKRKVTVHELLVLKLQLAFIFYLLLSLLLVVFLPNELYLVALTVVYFLYLRTIFRKYREFFIEYKPYQMFYYSISVIGFLAFFGYSLLKRFALGIHYSLGYLVFVFIVVMMFRFYFKSKYGRNWTYGVIEEIKENVVKISVHDDIRANVKPGEYWVDKVPDVKIGRVVKVLVEERPLRGAVPTKIIEVYLSDQPSSSKASTEAKEDSETNSSL
;
A
#
# COMPACT_ATOMS: atom_id res chain seq x y z
N MET A 1 23.00 25.26 -35.33
CA MET A 1 22.57 24.07 -34.57
C MET A 1 22.51 22.94 -35.57
N ASN A 2 23.41 21.95 -35.44
CA ASN A 2 23.64 20.95 -36.49
C ASN A 2 22.57 19.87 -36.44
N ILE A 3 22.08 19.44 -37.61
CA ILE A 3 21.00 18.44 -37.72
C ILE A 3 21.39 17.12 -37.05
N GLU A 4 22.66 16.72 -37.15
CA GLU A 4 23.22 15.53 -36.51
C GLU A 4 23.12 15.57 -34.98
N GLU A 5 23.29 16.75 -34.38
CA GLU A 5 23.19 16.97 -32.94
C GLU A 5 21.74 16.85 -32.44
N VAL A 6 20.77 17.22 -33.28
CA VAL A 6 19.34 17.03 -33.02
C VAL A 6 18.98 15.55 -33.09
N PHE A 7 19.44 14.82 -34.11
CA PHE A 7 19.21 13.38 -34.22
C PHE A 7 19.84 12.58 -33.08
N TYR A 8 21.04 12.97 -32.63
CA TYR A 8 21.70 12.33 -31.50
C TYR A 8 20.92 12.54 -30.19
N LYS A 9 20.46 13.77 -29.92
CA LYS A 9 19.60 14.06 -28.76
C LYS A 9 18.26 13.34 -28.81
N VAL A 10 17.66 13.19 -29.99
CA VAL A 10 16.45 12.39 -30.18
C VAL A 10 16.74 10.90 -29.92
N GLY A 11 17.86 10.38 -30.40
CA GLY A 11 18.32 9.01 -30.13
C GLY A 11 18.50 8.72 -28.65
N GLU A 12 19.26 9.56 -27.93
CA GLU A 12 19.45 9.45 -26.48
C GLU A 12 18.11 9.53 -25.71
N PHE A 13 17.20 10.39 -26.16
CA PHE A 13 15.88 10.50 -25.54
C PHE A 13 15.04 9.24 -25.75
N VAL A 14 15.03 8.68 -26.96
CA VAL A 14 14.31 7.43 -27.27
C VAL A 14 14.91 6.27 -26.50
N GLU A 15 16.23 6.17 -26.39
CA GLU A 15 16.90 5.11 -25.64
C GLU A 15 16.61 5.21 -24.14
N SER A 16 16.70 6.41 -23.55
CA SER A 16 16.32 6.65 -22.15
C SER A 16 14.84 6.37 -21.89
N ALA A 17 13.95 6.72 -22.83
CA ALA A 17 12.54 6.41 -22.75
C ALA A 17 12.29 4.90 -22.84
N TRP A 18 13.00 4.20 -23.74
CA TRP A 18 12.90 2.76 -23.92
C TRP A 18 13.37 1.99 -22.68
N GLU A 19 14.49 2.40 -22.07
CA GLU A 19 14.95 1.79 -20.81
C GLU A 19 13.93 1.97 -19.69
N LYS A 20 13.35 3.18 -19.55
CA LYS A 20 12.28 3.43 -18.56
C LYS A 20 11.03 2.60 -18.83
N ILE A 21 10.64 2.42 -20.09
CA ILE A 21 9.52 1.56 -20.47
C ILE A 21 9.84 0.09 -20.14
N ARG A 22 11.06 -0.37 -20.43
CA ARG A 22 11.51 -1.74 -20.12
C ARG A 22 11.53 -2.00 -18.62
N GLU A 23 12.03 -1.06 -17.82
CA GLU A 23 11.97 -1.13 -16.36
C GLU A 23 10.53 -1.11 -15.82
N PHE A 24 9.64 -0.36 -16.47
CA PHE A 24 8.24 -0.31 -16.12
C PHE A 24 7.53 -1.65 -16.38
N ILE A 25 7.83 -2.30 -17.51
CA ILE A 25 7.27 -3.60 -17.91
C ILE A 25 7.84 -4.74 -17.05
N ASN A 26 9.15 -4.73 -16.77
CA ASN A 26 9.80 -5.73 -15.93
C ASN A 26 10.51 -5.12 -14.71
N PRO A 27 9.74 -4.69 -13.70
CA PRO A 27 10.26 -3.99 -12.55
C PRO A 27 11.06 -4.95 -11.65
N ARG A 28 12.30 -4.56 -11.33
CA ARG A 28 13.15 -5.23 -10.35
C ARG A 28 12.93 -4.63 -8.96
N PRO A 29 13.03 -5.42 -7.87
CA PRO A 29 13.05 -4.90 -6.51
C PRO A 29 14.13 -3.82 -6.35
N GLN A 30 13.82 -2.74 -5.65
CA GLN A 30 14.81 -1.72 -5.33
C GLN A 30 15.22 -1.83 -3.87
N GLU A 31 16.54 -1.74 -3.64
CA GLU A 31 17.13 -1.68 -2.31
C GLU A 31 16.98 -0.30 -1.66
N LYS A 32 16.78 0.76 -2.46
CA LYS A 32 16.70 2.15 -1.97
C LYS A 32 15.24 2.64 -1.91
N PRO A 33 14.86 3.38 -0.87
CA PRO A 33 13.51 3.92 -0.74
C PRO A 33 13.23 4.98 -1.82
N PRO A 34 11.98 5.10 -2.28
CA PRO A 34 11.60 6.10 -3.27
C PRO A 34 11.88 7.52 -2.79
N ALA A 35 12.38 8.38 -3.69
CA ALA A 35 12.58 9.79 -3.40
C ALA A 35 11.23 10.54 -3.45
N PHE A 36 10.71 10.91 -2.28
CA PHE A 36 9.41 11.58 -2.13
C PHE A 36 9.54 13.11 -1.95
N LYS A 37 10.36 13.80 -2.77
CA LYS A 37 10.64 15.22 -2.55
C LYS A 37 9.38 16.10 -2.53
N LEU A 38 8.46 15.89 -3.47
CA LEU A 38 7.20 16.67 -3.55
C LEU A 38 6.22 16.29 -2.43
N LEU A 39 6.00 15.00 -2.20
CA LEU A 39 5.08 14.50 -1.17
C LEU A 39 5.54 14.90 0.24
N ARG A 40 6.84 14.80 0.55
CA ARG A 40 7.40 15.27 1.83
C ARG A 40 7.27 16.78 2.03
N LYS A 41 7.30 17.57 0.95
CA LYS A 41 7.11 19.03 1.04
C LYS A 41 5.66 19.41 1.35
N VAL A 42 4.71 18.62 0.84
CA VAL A 42 3.27 18.82 1.09
C VAL A 42 2.88 18.31 2.48
N VAL A 43 3.41 17.17 2.90
CA VAL A 43 3.07 16.57 4.18
C VAL A 43 3.99 17.10 5.28
N LYS A 44 3.50 18.08 6.05
CA LYS A 44 4.23 18.75 7.16
C LYS A 44 4.43 17.87 8.42
N ARG A 45 4.07 16.59 8.39
CA ARG A 45 4.19 15.66 9.53
C ARG A 45 5.39 14.72 9.36
N LYS A 46 5.85 14.13 10.47
CA LYS A 46 6.76 12.96 10.42
C LYS A 46 5.99 11.81 9.79
N VAL A 47 6.37 11.41 8.58
CA VAL A 47 5.68 10.38 7.80
C VAL A 47 6.67 9.31 7.39
N THR A 48 6.30 8.05 7.56
CA THR A 48 7.15 6.92 7.19
C THR A 48 7.19 6.68 5.69
N VAL A 49 8.18 5.90 5.23
CA VAL A 49 8.28 5.50 3.81
C VAL A 49 7.04 4.70 3.39
N HIS A 50 6.56 3.82 4.28
CA HIS A 50 5.31 3.07 4.11
C HIS A 50 4.12 4.01 3.89
N GLU A 51 3.91 4.98 4.79
CA GLU A 51 2.80 5.93 4.67
C GLU A 51 2.88 6.78 3.40
N LEU A 52 4.08 7.18 2.96
CA LEU A 52 4.26 7.89 1.68
C LEU A 52 3.94 7.02 0.47
N LEU A 53 4.26 5.72 0.52
CA LEU A 53 3.89 4.75 -0.51
C LEU A 53 2.38 4.54 -0.55
N VAL A 54 1.75 4.38 0.60
CA VAL A 54 0.28 4.25 0.72
C VAL A 54 -0.39 5.51 0.17
N LEU A 55 0.08 6.70 0.56
CA LEU A 55 -0.44 7.97 0.03
C LEU A 55 -0.28 8.06 -1.50
N LYS A 56 0.87 7.62 -2.04
CA LYS A 56 1.08 7.56 -3.49
C LYS A 56 0.09 6.63 -4.18
N LEU A 57 -0.23 5.48 -3.58
CA LEU A 57 -1.24 4.55 -4.09
C LEU A 57 -2.65 5.17 -4.05
N GLN A 58 -3.00 5.85 -2.94
CA GLN A 58 -4.28 6.55 -2.80
C GLN A 58 -4.45 7.64 -3.87
N LEU A 59 -3.44 8.50 -4.05
CA LEU A 59 -3.47 9.55 -5.06
C LEU A 59 -3.52 8.99 -6.48
N ALA A 60 -2.75 7.93 -6.76
CA ALA A 60 -2.80 7.26 -8.06
C ALA A 60 -4.18 6.65 -8.34
N PHE A 61 -4.82 6.06 -7.33
CA PHE A 61 -6.16 5.52 -7.44
C PHE A 61 -7.22 6.62 -7.67
N ILE A 62 -7.18 7.72 -6.90
CA ILE A 62 -8.08 8.86 -7.10
C ILE A 62 -7.90 9.45 -8.51
N PHE A 63 -6.66 9.63 -8.94
CA PHE A 63 -6.35 10.13 -10.28
C PHE A 63 -6.88 9.20 -11.38
N TYR A 64 -6.72 7.88 -11.19
CA TYR A 64 -7.31 6.87 -12.08
C TYR A 64 -8.84 7.02 -12.16
N LEU A 65 -9.55 7.09 -11.03
CA LEU A 65 -11.01 7.26 -11.01
C LEU A 65 -11.47 8.55 -11.70
N LEU A 66 -10.76 9.67 -11.47
CA LEU A 66 -11.06 10.95 -12.11
C LEU A 66 -10.88 10.87 -13.63
N LEU A 67 -9.77 10.30 -14.10
CA LEU A 67 -9.56 10.10 -15.53
C LEU A 67 -10.62 9.16 -16.12
N SER A 68 -10.94 8.05 -15.46
CA SER A 68 -12.00 7.13 -15.90
C SER A 68 -13.34 7.84 -16.04
N LEU A 69 -13.71 8.69 -15.08
CA LEU A 69 -14.91 9.51 -15.16
C LEU A 69 -14.88 10.45 -16.37
N LEU A 70 -13.78 11.17 -16.58
CA LEU A 70 -13.63 12.07 -17.73
C LEU A 70 -13.75 11.32 -19.05
N LEU A 71 -13.10 10.17 -19.19
CA LEU A 71 -13.19 9.35 -20.41
C LEU A 71 -14.63 8.92 -20.69
N VAL A 72 -15.35 8.42 -19.67
CA VAL A 72 -16.74 7.94 -19.83
C VAL A 72 -17.73 9.08 -20.14
N VAL A 73 -17.48 10.27 -19.61
CA VAL A 73 -18.34 11.44 -19.86
C VAL A 73 -18.11 12.00 -21.26
N PHE A 74 -16.85 12.24 -21.63
CA PHE A 74 -16.49 13.02 -22.81
C PHE A 74 -16.17 12.20 -24.05
N LEU A 75 -15.73 10.94 -23.91
CA LEU A 75 -15.33 10.11 -25.04
C LEU A 75 -16.31 8.96 -25.25
N PRO A 76 -16.75 8.73 -26.51
CA PRO A 76 -17.71 7.66 -26.80
C PRO A 76 -17.05 6.27 -26.86
N ASN A 77 -15.72 6.19 -26.91
CA ASN A 77 -14.99 4.95 -27.16
C ASN A 77 -14.45 4.33 -25.86
N GLU A 78 -14.91 3.12 -25.55
CA GLU A 78 -14.56 2.38 -24.34
C GLU A 78 -13.11 1.88 -24.35
N LEU A 79 -12.47 1.81 -25.52
CA LEU A 79 -11.07 1.40 -25.65
C LEU A 79 -10.12 2.32 -24.89
N TYR A 80 -10.43 3.61 -24.76
CA TYR A 80 -9.62 4.53 -23.96
C TYR A 80 -9.65 4.17 -22.48
N LEU A 81 -10.81 3.75 -21.96
CA LEU A 81 -10.94 3.31 -20.58
C LEU A 81 -10.17 2.00 -20.34
N VAL A 82 -10.22 1.07 -21.30
CA VAL A 82 -9.45 -0.18 -21.25
C VAL A 82 -7.95 0.14 -21.27
N ALA A 83 -7.49 0.99 -22.19
CA ALA A 83 -6.08 1.38 -22.28
C ALA A 83 -5.58 2.07 -21.01
N LEU A 84 -6.34 3.03 -20.47
CA LEU A 84 -6.03 3.68 -19.19
C LEU A 84 -5.92 2.65 -18.06
N THR A 85 -6.86 1.71 -18.01
CA THR A 85 -6.88 0.66 -16.98
C THR A 85 -5.65 -0.24 -17.11
N VAL A 86 -5.29 -0.69 -18.32
CA VAL A 86 -4.08 -1.49 -18.55
C VAL A 86 -2.83 -0.75 -18.07
N VAL A 87 -2.67 0.53 -18.44
CA VAL A 87 -1.53 1.35 -17.99
C VAL A 87 -1.51 1.48 -16.47
N TYR A 88 -2.66 1.69 -15.84
CA TYR A 88 -2.78 1.80 -14.39
C TYR A 88 -2.45 0.47 -13.67
N PHE A 89 -2.89 -0.68 -14.18
CA PHE A 89 -2.55 -1.98 -13.62
C PHE A 89 -1.06 -2.32 -13.78
N LEU A 90 -0.44 -1.93 -14.91
CA LEU A 90 1.01 -2.00 -15.06
C LEU A 90 1.71 -1.13 -14.03
N TYR A 91 1.23 0.09 -13.79
CA TYR A 91 1.77 0.97 -12.76
C TYR A 91 1.66 0.35 -11.36
N LEU A 92 0.51 -0.22 -10.98
CA LEU A 92 0.35 -0.94 -9.71
C LEU A 92 1.33 -2.11 -9.60
N ARG A 93 1.48 -2.90 -10.68
CA ARG A 93 2.45 -4.00 -10.74
C ARG A 93 3.87 -3.49 -10.51
N THR A 94 4.25 -2.38 -11.11
CA THR A 94 5.55 -1.73 -10.89
C THR A 94 5.75 -1.34 -9.43
N ILE A 95 4.79 -0.66 -8.82
CA ILE A 95 4.90 -0.22 -7.41
C ILE A 95 5.05 -1.43 -6.47
N PHE A 96 4.18 -2.44 -6.59
CA PHE A 96 4.20 -3.59 -5.68
C PHE A 96 5.41 -4.50 -5.87
N ARG A 97 5.97 -4.61 -7.09
CA ARG A 97 7.19 -5.39 -7.31
C ARG A 97 8.44 -4.62 -6.87
N LYS A 98 8.49 -3.32 -7.13
CA LYS A 98 9.66 -2.47 -6.88
C LYS A 98 9.83 -2.13 -5.40
N TYR A 99 8.73 -1.84 -4.70
CA TYR A 99 8.77 -1.32 -3.33
C TYR A 99 8.23 -2.29 -2.27
N ARG A 100 8.18 -3.59 -2.59
CA ARG A 100 7.63 -4.64 -1.72
C ARG A 100 8.16 -4.59 -0.29
N GLU A 101 9.45 -4.35 -0.13
CA GLU A 101 10.16 -4.36 1.16
C GLU A 101 9.88 -3.12 2.03
N PHE A 102 9.37 -2.05 1.42
CA PHE A 102 9.05 -0.81 2.14
C PHE A 102 7.60 -0.77 2.65
N PHE A 103 6.79 -1.77 2.31
CA PHE A 103 5.45 -1.93 2.85
C PHE A 103 5.46 -2.76 4.13
N ILE A 104 4.76 -2.28 5.15
CA ILE A 104 4.37 -3.11 6.28
C ILE A 104 3.32 -4.10 5.75
N GLU A 105 3.71 -5.37 5.60
CA GLU A 105 2.86 -6.43 5.05
C GLU A 105 2.23 -6.08 3.68
N TYR A 106 3.01 -6.12 2.60
CA TYR A 106 2.55 -5.68 1.26
C TYR A 106 1.32 -6.42 0.69
N LYS A 107 1.04 -7.68 1.09
CA LYS A 107 -0.02 -8.52 0.49
C LYS A 107 -1.43 -7.94 0.67
N PRO A 108 -1.87 -7.54 1.88
CA PRO A 108 -3.13 -6.83 2.08
C PRO A 108 -3.29 -5.61 1.17
N TYR A 109 -2.26 -4.76 1.06
CA TYR A 109 -2.28 -3.58 0.20
C TYR A 109 -2.42 -3.97 -1.28
N GLN A 110 -1.64 -4.94 -1.74
CA GLN A 110 -1.71 -5.44 -3.11
C GLN A 110 -3.11 -5.93 -3.46
N MET A 111 -3.70 -6.76 -2.60
CA MET A 111 -5.04 -7.29 -2.80
C MET A 111 -6.10 -6.20 -2.77
N PHE A 112 -6.00 -5.26 -1.82
CA PHE A 112 -6.94 -4.16 -1.71
C PHE A 112 -6.96 -3.31 -2.98
N TYR A 113 -5.79 -2.82 -3.41
CA TYR A 113 -5.69 -1.92 -4.54
C TYR A 113 -6.03 -2.61 -5.87
N TYR A 114 -5.64 -3.87 -6.08
CA TYR A 114 -6.08 -4.57 -7.29
C TYR A 114 -7.59 -4.79 -7.31
N SER A 115 -8.19 -5.28 -6.22
CA SER A 115 -9.62 -5.56 -6.17
C SER A 115 -10.47 -4.30 -6.34
N ILE A 116 -10.15 -3.22 -5.60
CA ILE A 116 -10.93 -1.98 -5.72
C ILE A 116 -10.79 -1.34 -7.10
N SER A 117 -9.64 -1.53 -7.76
CA SER A 117 -9.41 -1.04 -9.12
C SER A 117 -10.14 -1.86 -10.17
N VAL A 118 -10.24 -3.19 -10.01
CA VAL A 118 -11.11 -4.02 -10.86
C VAL A 118 -12.56 -3.59 -10.69
N ILE A 119 -13.02 -3.39 -9.46
CA ILE A 119 -14.40 -2.93 -9.18
C ILE A 119 -14.63 -1.56 -9.83
N GLY A 120 -13.68 -0.63 -9.68
CA GLY A 120 -13.73 0.68 -10.32
C GLY A 120 -13.80 0.59 -11.85
N PHE A 121 -12.93 -0.22 -12.47
CA PHE A 121 -12.97 -0.46 -13.91
C PHE A 121 -14.33 -0.99 -14.35
N LEU A 122 -14.82 -2.05 -13.69
CA LEU A 122 -16.11 -2.65 -14.03
C LEU A 122 -17.24 -1.64 -13.89
N ALA A 123 -17.25 -0.83 -12.83
CA ALA A 123 -18.24 0.22 -12.61
C ALA A 123 -18.29 1.23 -13.77
N PHE A 124 -17.14 1.76 -14.19
CA PHE A 124 -17.08 2.71 -15.31
C PHE A 124 -17.39 2.06 -16.65
N PHE A 125 -16.85 0.86 -16.90
CA PHE A 125 -17.04 0.14 -18.15
C PHE A 125 -18.50 -0.30 -18.33
N GLY A 126 -19.11 -0.88 -17.30
CA GLY A 126 -20.52 -1.27 -17.34
C GLY A 126 -21.45 -0.08 -17.53
N TYR A 127 -21.19 1.04 -16.85
CA TYR A 127 -21.95 2.27 -17.09
C TYR A 127 -21.80 2.78 -18.53
N SER A 128 -20.58 2.73 -19.09
CA SER A 128 -20.33 3.11 -20.48
C SER A 128 -21.11 2.24 -21.48
N LEU A 129 -21.19 0.92 -21.23
CA LEU A 129 -21.98 0.00 -22.04
C LEU A 129 -23.48 0.32 -21.95
N LEU A 130 -24.01 0.55 -20.74
CA LEU A 130 -25.43 0.90 -20.55
C LEU A 130 -25.80 2.17 -21.32
N LYS A 131 -24.93 3.19 -21.30
CA LYS A 131 -25.08 4.43 -22.05
C LYS A 131 -25.13 4.16 -23.57
N ARG A 132 -24.26 3.28 -24.07
CA ARG A 132 -24.19 2.93 -25.50
C ARG A 132 -25.44 2.20 -26.00
N PHE A 133 -26.02 1.32 -25.19
CA PHE A 133 -27.26 0.62 -25.54
C PHE A 133 -28.52 1.46 -25.33
N ALA A 134 -28.38 2.74 -24.96
CA ALA A 134 -29.50 3.68 -24.71
C ALA A 134 -30.57 3.11 -23.78
N LEU A 135 -30.15 2.33 -22.78
CA LEU A 135 -31.06 1.73 -21.80
C LEU A 135 -31.69 2.83 -20.95
N GLY A 136 -32.97 2.68 -20.62
CA GLY A 136 -33.69 3.64 -19.78
C GLY A 136 -33.01 3.87 -18.41
N ILE A 137 -33.29 5.01 -17.79
CA ILE A 137 -32.65 5.46 -16.54
C ILE A 137 -32.70 4.42 -15.40
N HIS A 138 -33.74 3.59 -15.35
CA HIS A 138 -33.90 2.53 -14.36
C HIS A 138 -32.76 1.50 -14.39
N TYR A 139 -32.20 1.21 -15.57
CA TYR A 139 -31.06 0.30 -15.70
C TYR A 139 -29.79 0.92 -15.11
N SER A 140 -29.55 2.21 -15.33
CA SER A 140 -28.42 2.92 -14.71
C SER A 140 -28.53 2.97 -13.19
N LEU A 141 -29.74 3.20 -12.66
CA LEU A 141 -29.99 3.17 -11.21
C LEU A 141 -29.81 1.76 -10.62
N GLY A 142 -30.36 0.73 -11.27
CA GLY A 142 -30.16 -0.66 -10.86
C GLY A 142 -28.69 -1.06 -10.89
N TYR A 143 -27.94 -0.60 -11.90
CA TYR A 143 -26.51 -0.83 -11.99
C TYR A 143 -25.71 -0.13 -10.88
N LEU A 144 -26.09 1.08 -10.49
CA LEU A 144 -25.49 1.77 -9.34
C LEU A 144 -25.67 0.95 -8.06
N VAL A 145 -26.88 0.43 -7.81
CA VAL A 145 -27.17 -0.45 -6.67
C VAL A 145 -26.32 -1.72 -6.73
N PHE A 146 -26.19 -2.33 -7.91
CA PHE A 146 -25.33 -3.50 -8.10
C PHE A 146 -23.86 -3.21 -7.75
N VAL A 147 -23.29 -2.10 -8.26
CA VAL A 147 -21.92 -1.70 -7.94
C VAL A 147 -21.74 -1.48 -6.43
N PHE A 148 -22.72 -0.83 -5.78
CA PHE A 148 -22.70 -0.64 -4.33
C PHE A 148 -22.67 -1.98 -3.57
N ILE A 149 -23.49 -2.95 -3.96
CA ILE A 149 -23.49 -4.30 -3.37
C ILE A 149 -22.14 -4.97 -3.55
N VAL A 150 -21.54 -4.89 -4.74
CA VAL A 150 -20.21 -5.47 -5.03
C VAL A 150 -19.13 -4.85 -4.13
N VAL A 151 -19.14 -3.52 -3.94
CA VAL A 151 -18.23 -2.83 -3.03
C VAL A 151 -18.42 -3.31 -1.59
N MET A 152 -19.66 -3.47 -1.15
CA MET A 152 -19.98 -3.97 0.19
C MET A 152 -19.53 -5.42 0.40
N MET A 153 -19.75 -6.30 -0.58
CA MET A 153 -19.26 -7.68 -0.57
C MET A 153 -17.73 -7.72 -0.52
N PHE A 154 -17.06 -6.89 -1.32
CA PHE A 154 -15.61 -6.78 -1.28
C PHE A 154 -15.09 -6.34 0.09
N ARG A 155 -15.71 -5.31 0.70
CA ARG A 155 -15.36 -4.87 2.05
C ARG A 155 -15.49 -6.01 3.06
N PHE A 156 -16.58 -6.77 3.00
CA PHE A 156 -16.81 -7.91 3.88
C PHE A 156 -15.76 -9.02 3.66
N TYR A 157 -15.51 -9.39 2.41
CA TYR A 157 -14.50 -10.38 2.05
C TYR A 157 -13.09 -9.98 2.51
N PHE A 158 -12.69 -8.73 2.24
CA PHE A 158 -11.38 -8.22 2.62
C PHE A 158 -11.19 -8.29 4.14
N LYS A 159 -12.20 -7.84 4.90
CA LYS A 159 -12.21 -7.92 6.36
C LYS A 159 -12.14 -9.36 6.85
N SER A 160 -12.91 -10.28 6.27
CA SER A 160 -12.89 -11.68 6.67
C SER A 160 -11.54 -12.36 6.42
N LYS A 161 -10.85 -11.98 5.34
CA LYS A 161 -9.60 -12.65 4.93
C LYS A 161 -8.35 -12.04 5.57
N TYR A 162 -8.32 -10.71 5.71
CA TYR A 162 -7.13 -9.98 6.15
C TYR A 162 -7.31 -9.28 7.50
N GLY A 163 -8.54 -9.13 7.98
CA GLY A 163 -8.87 -8.39 9.18
C GLY A 163 -8.18 -8.92 10.44
N ARG A 164 -7.85 -8.00 11.35
CA ARG A 164 -7.39 -8.32 12.70
C ARG A 164 -7.84 -7.23 13.67
N ASN A 165 -8.01 -7.59 14.95
CA ASN A 165 -8.48 -6.67 16.00
C ASN A 165 -7.31 -6.05 16.79
N TRP A 166 -6.11 -6.02 16.22
CA TRP A 166 -4.92 -5.50 16.87
C TRP A 166 -3.96 -4.88 15.86
N THR A 167 -3.13 -3.95 16.30
CA THR A 167 -2.08 -3.30 15.51
C THR A 167 -0.80 -3.14 16.34
N TYR A 168 0.29 -2.71 15.70
CA TYR A 168 1.54 -2.36 16.36
C TYR A 168 1.71 -0.85 16.44
N GLY A 169 2.26 -0.38 17.57
CA GLY A 169 2.62 1.02 17.76
C GLY A 169 3.94 1.16 18.50
N VAL A 170 4.53 2.36 18.43
CA VAL A 170 5.74 2.73 19.16
C VAL A 170 5.37 3.74 20.22
N ILE A 171 5.87 3.55 21.44
CA ILE A 171 5.60 4.48 22.55
C ILE A 171 6.42 5.77 22.37
N GLU A 172 5.76 6.91 22.28
CA GLU A 172 6.40 8.22 22.14
C GLU A 172 6.46 9.00 23.46
N GLU A 173 5.38 8.98 24.24
CA GLU A 173 5.23 9.79 25.45
C GLU A 173 4.53 8.98 26.55
N ILE A 174 4.98 9.13 27.79
CA ILE A 174 4.40 8.47 28.97
C ILE A 174 3.94 9.56 29.93
N LYS A 175 2.65 9.57 30.25
CA LYS A 175 2.07 10.34 31.35
C LYS A 175 1.76 9.41 32.53
N GLU A 176 1.22 9.96 33.62
CA GLU A 176 0.95 9.21 34.85
C GLU A 176 0.10 7.96 34.59
N ASN A 177 -1.06 8.11 33.93
CA ASN A 177 -2.02 7.02 33.68
C ASN A 177 -2.22 6.64 32.20
N VAL A 178 -1.68 7.42 31.26
CA VAL A 178 -1.86 7.20 29.81
C VAL A 178 -0.54 7.25 29.07
N VAL A 179 -0.48 6.52 27.96
CA VAL A 179 0.68 6.44 27.08
C VAL A 179 0.28 6.88 25.68
N LYS A 180 1.11 7.71 25.06
CA LYS A 180 0.97 8.12 23.68
C LYS A 180 1.72 7.13 22.80
N ILE A 181 0.99 6.50 21.89
CA ILE A 181 1.53 5.56 20.91
C ILE A 181 1.43 6.14 19.51
N SER A 182 2.47 5.95 18.72
CA SER A 182 2.50 6.25 17.28
C SER A 182 2.23 4.96 16.51
N VAL A 183 1.17 4.98 15.71
CA VAL A 183 0.72 3.81 14.95
C VAL A 183 0.82 4.13 13.46
N HIS A 184 1.39 3.20 12.70
CA HIS A 184 1.44 3.30 11.24
C HIS A 184 0.10 2.98 10.61
N ASP A 185 -0.04 3.32 9.32
CA ASP A 185 -1.19 2.87 8.54
C ASP A 185 -1.24 1.34 8.53
N ASP A 186 -2.35 0.78 9.01
CA ASP A 186 -2.61 -0.66 9.02
C ASP A 186 -3.98 -0.94 8.41
N ILE A 187 -3.96 -1.34 7.14
CA ILE A 187 -5.17 -1.67 6.38
C ILE A 187 -5.90 -2.92 6.92
N ARG A 188 -5.21 -3.83 7.63
CA ARG A 188 -5.80 -5.04 8.20
C ARG A 188 -6.59 -4.73 9.46
N ALA A 189 -6.06 -3.84 10.30
CA ALA A 189 -6.75 -3.36 11.48
C ALA A 189 -7.68 -2.17 11.19
N ASN A 190 -7.67 -1.65 9.95
CA ASN A 190 -8.39 -0.43 9.55
C ASN A 190 -8.03 0.78 10.44
N VAL A 191 -6.78 0.85 10.88
CA VAL A 191 -6.25 1.94 11.73
C VAL A 191 -5.52 2.95 10.85
N LYS A 192 -5.87 4.23 11.04
CA LYS A 192 -5.21 5.33 10.33
C LYS A 192 -3.88 5.68 10.99
N PRO A 193 -2.87 6.11 10.22
CA PRO A 193 -1.60 6.54 10.78
C PRO A 193 -1.80 7.75 11.69
N GLY A 194 -1.18 7.74 12.87
CA GLY A 194 -1.29 8.83 13.82
C GLY A 194 -0.89 8.47 15.23
N GLU A 195 -1.07 9.45 16.10
CA GLU A 195 -0.75 9.37 17.52
C GLU A 195 -2.05 9.15 18.30
N TYR A 196 -2.06 8.16 19.20
CA TYR A 196 -3.22 7.78 20.00
C TYR A 196 -2.85 7.69 21.48
N TRP A 197 -3.77 8.07 22.36
CA TRP A 197 -3.62 7.89 23.80
C TRP A 197 -4.29 6.60 24.22
N VAL A 198 -3.56 5.75 24.94
CA VAL A 198 -4.03 4.46 25.44
C VAL A 198 -3.67 4.29 26.90
N ASP A 199 -4.38 3.41 27.60
CA ASP A 199 -4.14 3.15 29.01
C ASP A 199 -2.73 2.57 29.25
N LYS A 200 -2.09 3.04 30.31
CA LYS A 200 -0.75 2.61 30.70
C LYS A 200 -0.78 1.18 31.24
N VAL A 201 0.22 0.39 30.86
CA VAL A 201 0.49 -0.97 31.34
C VAL A 201 1.84 -0.96 32.08
N PRO A 202 2.12 -1.91 32.99
CA PRO A 202 3.46 -2.07 33.56
C PRO A 202 4.54 -2.26 32.47
N ASP A 203 5.79 -1.92 32.76
CA ASP A 203 6.96 -2.11 31.89
C ASP A 203 6.98 -1.36 30.56
N VAL A 204 6.26 -0.24 30.48
CA VAL A 204 6.26 0.67 29.32
C VAL A 204 7.48 1.60 29.38
N LYS A 205 8.30 1.61 28.32
CA LYS A 205 9.39 2.59 28.11
C LYS A 205 9.24 3.27 26.75
N ILE A 206 9.70 4.52 26.67
CA ILE A 206 9.73 5.29 25.42
C ILE A 206 10.57 4.54 24.37
N GLY A 207 10.06 4.48 23.14
CA GLY A 207 10.70 3.79 22.01
C GLY A 207 10.41 2.29 21.91
N ARG A 208 9.69 1.68 22.85
CA ARG A 208 9.29 0.26 22.76
C ARG A 208 8.15 0.06 21.78
N VAL A 209 8.16 -1.09 21.10
CA VAL A 209 7.08 -1.56 20.22
C VAL A 209 6.06 -2.30 21.07
N VAL A 210 4.79 -1.94 20.90
CA VAL A 210 3.66 -2.53 21.63
C VAL A 210 2.62 -3.05 20.66
N LYS A 211 1.97 -4.14 21.06
CA LYS A 211 0.76 -4.65 20.42
C LYS A 211 -0.45 -4.05 21.11
N VAL A 212 -1.34 -3.46 20.33
CA VAL A 212 -2.47 -2.68 20.84
C VAL A 212 -3.77 -3.24 20.28
N LEU A 213 -4.74 -3.45 21.15
CA LEU A 213 -6.11 -3.79 20.79
C LEU A 213 -6.73 -2.61 20.04
N VAL A 214 -7.47 -2.95 19.00
CA VAL A 214 -8.14 -1.98 18.16
C VAL A 214 -9.63 -2.20 18.28
N GLU A 215 -10.36 -1.12 18.59
CA GLU A 215 -11.81 -1.11 18.59
C GLU A 215 -12.31 -0.60 17.24
N GLU A 216 -13.15 -1.39 16.60
CA GLU A 216 -13.76 -1.01 15.35
C GLU A 216 -14.85 0.03 15.56
N ARG A 217 -14.84 1.05 14.72
CA ARG A 217 -15.96 1.96 14.58
C ARG A 217 -16.64 1.71 13.24
N PRO A 218 -17.99 1.65 13.18
CA PRO A 218 -18.67 1.56 11.90
C PRO A 218 -18.43 2.87 11.13
N LEU A 219 -17.98 2.76 9.88
CA LEU A 219 -17.73 3.87 8.93
C LEU A 219 -16.64 4.89 9.32
N ARG A 220 -16.18 4.89 10.57
CA ARG A 220 -15.02 5.64 11.05
C ARG A 220 -13.90 4.63 11.29
N GLY A 221 -12.68 4.92 10.85
CA GLY A 221 -11.54 4.01 11.02
C GLY A 221 -11.43 3.50 12.46
N ALA A 222 -10.84 2.32 12.63
CA ALA A 222 -10.69 1.70 13.93
C ALA A 222 -9.67 2.47 14.79
N VAL A 223 -9.85 2.42 16.11
CA VAL A 223 -9.07 3.22 17.06
C VAL A 223 -8.33 2.31 18.03
N PRO A 224 -7.03 2.50 18.24
CA PRO A 224 -6.29 1.79 19.29
C PRO A 224 -6.84 2.15 20.68
N THR A 225 -7.06 1.16 21.53
CA THR A 225 -7.67 1.37 22.86
C THR A 225 -6.75 0.92 24.00
N LYS A 226 -6.24 -0.31 23.95
CA LYS A 226 -5.53 -0.93 25.08
C LYS A 226 -4.28 -1.68 24.64
N ILE A 227 -3.17 -1.52 25.37
CA ILE A 227 -1.95 -2.31 25.14
C ILE A 227 -2.18 -3.74 25.62
N ILE A 228 -1.90 -4.72 24.76
CA ILE A 228 -2.04 -6.16 25.04
C ILE A 228 -0.66 -6.76 25.37
N GLU A 229 0.39 -6.34 24.68
CA GLU A 229 1.72 -6.95 24.75
C GLU A 229 2.81 -5.90 24.53
N VAL A 230 3.90 -5.98 25.30
CA VAL A 230 5.07 -5.10 25.17
C VAL A 230 6.25 -5.94 24.71
N TYR A 231 6.80 -5.65 23.53
CA TYR A 231 7.99 -6.34 23.06
C TYR A 231 9.24 -5.73 23.71
N LEU A 232 10.00 -6.56 24.42
CA LEU A 232 11.30 -6.20 25.00
C LEU A 232 12.33 -6.11 23.87
N SER A 233 12.77 -4.90 23.54
CA SER A 233 13.90 -4.65 22.63
C SER A 233 15.27 -4.83 23.31
N ASP A 234 15.36 -5.69 24.33
CA ASP A 234 16.60 -6.05 25.01
C ASP A 234 17.24 -7.32 24.39
N GLN A 235 17.28 -7.39 23.06
CA GLN A 235 18.28 -8.22 22.36
C GLN A 235 19.27 -7.30 21.65
N PRO A 236 20.53 -7.20 22.12
CA PRO A 236 21.57 -6.56 21.35
C PRO A 236 21.80 -7.37 20.08
N SER A 237 21.88 -6.67 18.96
CA SER A 237 22.45 -7.15 17.72
C SER A 237 23.91 -7.58 17.93
N SER A 238 24.08 -8.83 18.37
CA SER A 238 25.27 -9.67 18.27
C SER A 238 24.74 -11.05 17.87
N SER A 239 25.15 -11.72 16.82
CA SER A 239 26.48 -11.84 16.26
C SER A 239 26.34 -12.56 14.92
N LYS A 240 27.20 -12.20 13.95
CA LYS A 240 27.61 -13.14 12.92
C LYS A 240 28.14 -14.40 13.63
N ALA A 241 27.41 -15.51 13.54
CA ALA A 241 27.91 -16.85 13.83
C ALA A 241 27.62 -17.64 12.55
N SER A 242 28.49 -17.59 11.54
CA SER A 242 29.56 -18.57 11.35
C SER A 242 29.18 -19.93 11.95
N THR A 243 28.48 -20.72 11.17
CA THR A 243 28.40 -22.17 11.35
C THR A 243 29.17 -22.77 10.18
N GLU A 244 30.48 -22.61 10.25
CA GLU A 244 31.41 -23.54 9.63
C GLU A 244 31.37 -24.81 10.51
N ALA A 245 31.07 -25.94 9.88
CA ALA A 245 30.95 -27.23 10.54
C ALA A 245 32.30 -27.63 11.16
N LYS A 246 32.31 -27.90 12.47
CA LYS A 246 33.35 -28.73 13.08
C LYS A 246 32.91 -30.17 12.90
N GLU A 247 33.57 -30.87 11.97
CA GLU A 247 33.59 -32.33 11.95
C GLU A 247 34.52 -32.82 13.06
N ASP A 248 33.97 -33.71 13.87
CA ASP A 248 34.59 -34.35 15.02
C ASP A 248 35.71 -35.30 14.57
N SER A 249 36.94 -35.05 15.02
CA SER A 249 38.01 -36.04 15.00
C SER A 249 37.98 -36.85 16.30
N GLU A 250 37.22 -37.94 16.29
CA GLU A 250 37.30 -39.01 17.30
C GLU A 250 38.73 -39.58 17.32
N THR A 251 39.42 -39.36 18.42
CA THR A 251 40.61 -40.12 18.80
C THR A 251 40.16 -41.19 19.78
N ASN A 252 40.02 -42.44 19.31
CA ASN A 252 39.97 -43.61 20.18
C ASN A 252 41.31 -44.34 20.05
N SER A 253 42.16 -44.18 21.06
CA SER A 253 43.31 -45.04 21.31
C SER A 253 42.87 -46.24 22.13
N SER A 254 43.05 -47.46 21.62
CA SER A 254 43.46 -48.62 22.42
C SER A 254 43.59 -49.87 21.56
N LEU A 255 44.80 -50.45 21.60
CA LEU A 255 45.28 -51.76 21.13
C LEU A 255 45.62 -51.91 19.64
#